data_AF-A0A1F9AZI6-F1
#
_entry.id   AF-A0A1F9AZI6-F1
#
_cell.length_a   1.000
_cell.length_b   1.000
_cell.length_c   1.000
_cell.angle_alpha   90.00
_cell.angle_beta   90.00
_cell.angle_gamma   90.00
#
_symmetry.space_group_name_H-M   'P 1'
#
loop_
_entity.id
_entity.type
_entity.pdbx_description
1 polymer ?
#
loop_
_entity_poly.entity_id
_entity_poly.type
_entity_poly.pdbx_seq_one_letter_code
_entity_poly.pdbx_strand_id
1 'polypeptide(L)' 'MAREARKEKGMKRICAWCIEVMQDGTEPATHGICRSCGKRMMDSYEKSTLRASSVRGASKLLPGALL' A
#
# COMPACT_ATOMS: atom_id res chain seq x y z
N MET A 1 -41.62 -8.68 -22.27
CA MET A 1 -40.42 -7.94 -22.73
C MET A 1 -39.60 -7.57 -21.49
N ALA A 2 -38.60 -8.39 -21.14
CA ALA A 2 -37.77 -8.15 -19.95
C ALA A 2 -36.74 -7.07 -20.26
N ARG A 3 -36.87 -5.91 -19.60
CA ARG A 3 -35.88 -4.83 -19.66
C ARG A 3 -34.72 -5.23 -18.75
N GLU A 4 -33.76 -5.97 -19.30
CA GLU A 4 -32.48 -6.19 -18.63
C GLU A 4 -31.78 -4.84 -18.52
N ALA A 5 -31.76 -4.30 -17.30
CA ALA A 5 -30.99 -3.12 -16.95
C ALA A 5 -29.54 -3.38 -17.36
N ARG A 6 -29.09 -2.76 -18.46
CA ARG A 6 -27.68 -2.73 -18.84
C ARG A 6 -26.93 -1.98 -17.75
N LYS A 7 -26.56 -2.68 -16.68
CA LYS A 7 -25.59 -2.21 -15.70
C LYS A 7 -24.33 -1.98 -16.50
N GLU A 8 -24.04 -0.72 -16.82
CA GLU A 8 -22.82 -0.31 -17.48
C GLU A 8 -21.66 -0.97 -16.73
N LYS A 9 -21.08 -2.01 -17.34
CA LYS A 9 -19.97 -2.73 -16.72
C LYS A 9 -18.83 -1.73 -16.73
N GLY A 10 -18.56 -1.14 -15.57
CA GLY A 10 -17.44 -0.20 -15.40
C GLY A 10 -16.12 -0.84 -15.80
N MET A 11 -15.05 -0.04 -15.89
CA MET A 11 -13.73 -0.55 -16.25
C MET A 11 -13.24 -1.58 -15.22
N LYS A 12 -12.67 -2.70 -15.70
CA LYS A 12 -12.06 -3.70 -14.83
C LYS A 12 -10.88 -3.06 -14.08
N ARG A 13 -10.76 -3.28 -12.77
CA ARG A 13 -9.60 -2.84 -11.97
C ARG A 13 -8.84 -4.03 -11.44
N ILE A 14 -7.53 -4.06 -11.70
CA ILE A 14 -6.64 -5.16 -11.33
C ILE A 14 -5.48 -4.61 -10.51
N CYS A 15 -5.07 -5.33 -9.47
CA CYS A 15 -3.90 -4.96 -8.70
C CYS A 15 -2.61 -5.18 -9.51
N ALA A 16 -1.77 -4.16 -9.64
CA ALA A 16 -0.50 -4.25 -10.37
C ALA A 16 0.54 -5.16 -9.69
N TRP A 17 0.37 -5.48 -8.41
CA TRP A 17 1.38 -6.23 -7.63
C TRP A 17 1.01 -7.69 -7.42
N CYS A 18 -0.26 -8.00 -7.15
CA CYS A 18 -0.72 -9.36 -6.90
C CYS A 18 -1.74 -9.87 -7.92
N ILE A 19 -2.08 -9.07 -8.94
CA ILE A 19 -3.02 -9.41 -10.02
C ILE A 19 -4.46 -9.68 -9.52
N GLU A 20 -4.75 -9.37 -8.25
CA GLU A 20 -6.08 -9.46 -7.67
C GLU A 20 -7.06 -8.52 -8.39
N VAL A 21 -8.22 -9.04 -8.79
CA VAL A 21 -9.29 -8.23 -9.39
C VAL A 21 -9.98 -7.46 -8.27
N MET A 22 -9.81 -6.13 -8.27
CA MET A 22 -10.40 -5.23 -7.29
C MET A 22 -11.79 -4.77 -7.69
N GLN A 23 -12.08 -4.74 -9.00
CA GLN A 23 -13.40 -4.46 -9.53
C GLN A 23 -13.63 -5.23 -10.82
N ASP A 24 -14.75 -5.94 -10.89
CA ASP A 24 -15.23 -6.56 -12.12
C ASP A 24 -15.71 -5.53 -13.13
N GLY A 25 -15.40 -5.79 -14.39
CA GLY A 25 -15.64 -4.85 -15.46
C GLY A 25 -15.31 -5.43 -16.83
N THR A 26 -15.59 -4.68 -17.88
CA THR A 26 -15.16 -5.01 -19.25
C THR A 26 -13.83 -4.34 -19.57
N GLU A 27 -13.16 -4.81 -20.62
CA GLU A 27 -11.98 -4.15 -21.15
C GLU A 27 -12.32 -2.73 -21.64
N PRO A 28 -11.39 -1.77 -21.52
CA PRO A 28 -10.02 -1.91 -21.04
C PRO A 28 -9.90 -2.05 -19.51
N ALA A 29 -8.87 -2.77 -19.05
CA ALA A 29 -8.55 -2.89 -17.64
C ALA A 29 -7.59 -1.78 -17.16
N THR A 30 -7.83 -1.26 -15.96
CA THR A 30 -6.95 -0.30 -15.29
C THR A 30 -6.21 -0.96 -14.13
N HIS A 31 -4.97 -0.52 -13.90
CA HIS A 31 -4.12 -1.06 -12.84
C HIS A 31 -4.09 -0.13 -11.63
N GLY A 32 -4.11 -0.70 -10.42
CA GLY A 32 -3.96 0.02 -9.16
C GLY A 32 -3.30 -0.82 -8.08
N ILE A 33 -3.20 -0.32 -6.85
CA ILE A 33 -2.66 -1.09 -5.71
C ILE A 33 -3.81 -1.50 -4.80
N CYS A 34 -3.97 -2.80 -4.54
CA CYS A 34 -5.02 -3.27 -3.64
C CYS A 34 -4.68 -2.90 -2.20
N ARG A 35 -5.71 -2.89 -1.34
CA ARG A 35 -5.56 -2.52 0.08
C ARG A 35 -4.52 -3.38 0.80
N SER A 36 -4.46 -4.68 0.49
CA SER A 36 -3.50 -5.62 1.08
C SER A 36 -2.06 -5.29 0.71
N CYS A 37 -1.80 -5.03 -0.58
CA CYS A 37 -0.49 -4.63 -1.07
C CYS A 37 -0.07 -3.24 -0.54
N GLY A 38 -1.00 -2.29 -0.51
CA GLY A 38 -0.77 -0.96 0.04
C GLY A 38 -0.42 -1.01 1.53
N LYS A 39 -1.10 -1.85 2.31
CA LYS A 39 -0.79 -2.07 3.73
C LYS A 39 0.63 -2.63 3.92
N ARG A 40 1.01 -3.70 3.19
CA ARG A 40 2.36 -4.29 3.30
C ARG A 40 3.48 -3.28 3.00
N MET A 41 3.25 -2.40 2.03
CA MET A 41 4.17 -1.30 1.70
C MET A 41 4.29 -0.32 2.86
N MET A 42 3.17 0.13 3.44
CA MET A 42 3.20 1.06 4.58
C MET A 42 3.84 0.43 5.81
N ASP A 43 3.49 -0.81 6.16
CA ASP A 43 4.09 -1.55 7.29
C ASP A 43 5.62 -1.67 7.11
N SER A 44 6.09 -1.84 5.87
CA SER A 44 7.53 -1.90 5.57
C SER A 44 8.21 -0.53 5.67
N TYR A 45 7.52 0.54 5.27
CA TYR A 45 7.98 1.91 5.42
C TYR A 45 8.12 2.28 6.91
N GLU A 46 7.11 1.99 7.72
CA GLU A 46 7.12 2.26 9.17
C GLU A 46 8.24 1.51 9.90
N LYS A 47 8.48 0.23 9.57
CA LYS A 47 9.62 -0.52 10.13
C LYS A 47 10.96 0.14 9.79
N SER A 48 11.07 0.70 8.58
CA SER A 48 12.29 1.36 8.12
C SER A 48 12.51 2.70 8.83
N THR A 49 11.46 3.48 9.06
CA THR A 49 11.56 4.76 9.79
C THR A 49 11.78 4.55 11.28
N LEU A 50 11.18 3.53 11.90
CA LEU A 50 11.45 3.16 13.29
C LEU A 50 12.91 2.73 13.50
N ARG A 51 13.46 1.93 12.58
CA ARG A 51 14.89 1.56 12.62
C ARG A 51 15.79 2.78 12.43
N ALA A 52 15.42 3.70 11.52
CA ALA A 52 16.14 4.96 11.32
C ALA A 52 16.11 5.89 12.55
N SER A 53 15.03 5.87 13.34
CA SER A 53 14.94 6.59 14.61
C SER A 53 15.75 5.92 15.72
N SER A 54 15.81 4.58 15.74
CA SER A 54 16.64 3.84 16.70
C SER A 54 18.14 4.06 16.50
N VAL A 55 18.61 4.27 15.27
CA VAL A 55 20.04 4.59 15.02
C VAL A 55 20.41 6.05 15.35
N ARG A 56 19.43 6.97 15.38
CA ARG A 56 19.64 8.36 15.81
C ARG A 56 19.51 8.58 17.32
N GLY A 57 18.98 7.60 18.05
CA GLY A 57 18.91 7.61 19.51
C GLY A 57 20.21 7.21 20.22
N ALA A 58 21.23 6.73 19.49
CA ALA A 58 22.49 6.25 20.06
C ALA A 58 23.60 7.32 20.18
N SER A 59 23.27 8.62 20.09
CA SER A 59 24.26 9.71 20.21
C SER A 59 24.05 10.64 21.42
N LYS A 60 23.21 10.29 22.40
CA LYS A 60 22.94 11.15 23.57
C LYS A 60 23.03 10.45 24.93
N LEU A 61 24.02 9.58 25.13
CA LEU A 61 24.37 9.07 26.47
C LEU A 61 25.87 9.16 26.72
N LEU A 62 26.37 10.39 26.92
CA LEU A 62 27.54 10.66 27.79
C LEU A 62 27.41 12.09 28.36
N PRO A 63 26.74 12.28 29.52
CA PRO A 63 27.00 13.44 30.35
C PRO A 63 28.21 13.14 31.25
N GLY A 64 29.33 13.82 30.99
CA GLY A 64 30.34 14.13 32.02
C GLY A 64 31.34 13.05 32.40
N ALA A 65 32.25 12.69 31.50
CA ALA A 65 33.52 12.09 31.88
C ALA A 65 34.68 12.85 31.22
N LEU A 66 35.20 13.86 31.93
CA LEU A 66 36.60 14.31 31.91
C LEU A 66 36.70 15.44 32.95
N LEU A 67 37.10 15.02 34.16
CA LEU A 67 37.77 15.85 35.15
C LEU A 67 39.15 16.26 34.62
#